data_AF-A0A4Q3JFH5-F1
#
_entry.id   AF-A0A4Q3JFH5-F1
#
_cell.length_a   1.000
_cell.length_b   1.000
_cell.length_c   1.000
_cell.angle_alpha   90.00
_cell.angle_beta   90.00
_cell.angle_gamma   90.00
#
_symmetry.space_group_name_H-M   'P 1'
#
loop_
_entity.id
_entity.type
_entity.pdbx_description
1 polymer ?
#
loop_
_entity_poly.entity_id
_entity_poly.type
_entity_poly.pdbx_seq_one_letter_code
_entity_poly.pdbx_strand_id
1 'polypeptide(L)' 'MANLRVRPGAKTGQIHHVTPENAGWTYVGFDLWKRAAGETVAGGLPDKEV' A
#
# COMPACT_ATOMS: atom_id res chain seq x y z
N MET A 1 18.05 7.72 12.65
CA MET A 1 17.67 6.28 12.56
C MET A 1 16.70 6.14 11.41
N ALA A 2 16.81 5.10 10.58
CA ALA A 2 15.92 4.91 9.44
C ALA A 2 14.57 4.30 9.89
N ASN A 3 13.46 4.91 9.51
CA ASN A 3 12.10 4.45 9.84
C ASN A 3 11.57 3.50 8.76
N LEU A 4 12.17 2.31 8.64
CA LEU A 4 11.85 1.35 7.58
C LEU A 4 10.72 0.39 7.95
N ARG A 5 10.28 0.37 9.21
CA ARG A 5 9.23 -0.54 9.68
C ARG A 5 7.86 0.10 9.55
N VAL A 6 7.11 -0.28 8.52
CA VAL A 6 5.70 0.09 8.34
C VAL A 6 4.81 -0.94 9.04
N ARG A 7 4.00 -0.50 10.01
CA ARG A 7 2.99 -1.35 10.68
C ARG A 7 1.65 -1.25 9.95
N PRO A 8 0.78 -2.28 10.02
CA PRO A 8 -0.55 -2.19 9.44
C PRO A 8 -1.35 -1.01 10.00
N GLY A 9 -1.96 -0.21 9.14
CA GLY A 9 -2.83 0.90 9.54
C GLY A 9 -4.25 0.46 9.91
N ALA A 10 -4.67 -0.71 9.44
CA ALA A 10 -6.00 -1.26 9.64
C ALA A 10 -5.98 -2.79 9.78
N LYS A 11 -7.09 -3.37 10.27
CA LYS A 11 -7.27 -4.83 10.41
C LYS A 11 -7.88 -5.50 9.17
N THR A 12 -8.50 -4.74 8.28
CA THR A 12 -9.21 -5.11 7.04
C THR A 12 -9.13 -3.94 6.05
N GLY A 13 -9.45 -4.17 4.76
CA GLY A 13 -9.31 -3.15 3.72
C GLY A 13 -7.86 -2.94 3.30
N GLN A 14 -7.45 -1.72 2.98
CA GLN A 14 -6.06 -1.37 2.65
C GLN A 14 -5.23 -1.32 3.93
N ILE A 15 -4.53 -2.40 4.24
CA ILE A 15 -3.82 -2.55 5.52
C ILE A 15 -2.38 -2.03 5.44
N HIS A 16 -1.78 -2.02 4.25
CA HIS A 16 -0.56 -1.28 3.95
C HIS A 16 -0.77 -0.41 2.72
N HIS A 17 -0.35 0.85 2.82
CA HIS A 17 -0.33 1.80 1.72
C HIS A 17 1.01 2.54 1.75
N VAL A 18 1.92 2.13 0.88
CA VAL A 18 3.26 2.71 0.76
C VAL A 18 3.38 3.35 -0.60
N THR A 19 3.73 4.63 -0.61
CA THR A 19 3.95 5.40 -1.83
C THR A 19 5.34 6.02 -1.78
N PRO A 20 5.94 6.38 -2.93
CA PRO A 20 7.20 7.11 -2.96
C PRO A 20 7.20 8.34 -2.03
N GLU A 21 6.09 9.09 -2.03
CA GLU A 21 5.93 10.32 -1.25
C GLU A 21 5.95 10.06 0.27
N ASN A 22 5.28 8.98 0.73
CA ASN A 22 5.22 8.68 2.15
C ASN A 22 6.44 7.91 2.68
N ALA A 23 7.14 7.20 1.79
CA ALA A 23 8.33 6.43 2.12
C ALA A 23 9.64 7.23 1.97
N GLY A 24 9.59 8.38 1.29
CA GLY A 24 10.77 9.23 1.04
C GLY A 24 11.74 8.64 0.02
N TRP A 25 11.25 7.78 -0.89
CA TRP A 25 12.01 7.27 -2.03
C TRP A 25 11.29 7.62 -3.34
N THR A 26 11.84 7.24 -4.48
CA THR A 26 11.43 7.81 -5.78
C THR A 26 10.55 6.93 -6.66
N TYR A 27 10.54 5.61 -6.46
CA TYR A 27 10.00 4.70 -7.50
C TYR A 27 8.93 3.72 -7.03
N VAL A 28 9.13 3.08 -5.88
CA VAL A 28 8.36 1.89 -5.52
C VAL A 28 7.09 2.28 -4.75
N GLY A 29 5.94 1.79 -5.20
CA GLY A 29 4.71 1.76 -4.41
C GLY A 29 4.41 0.33 -3.96
N PHE A 30 3.72 0.18 -2.83
CA PHE A 30 3.25 -1.13 -2.37
C PHE A 30 1.93 -0.99 -1.61
N ASP A 31 0.94 -1.78 -2.03
CA ASP A 31 -0.35 -1.88 -1.37
C ASP A 31 -0.62 -3.32 -0.95
N LEU A 32 -1.13 -3.50 0.27
CA LEU A 32 -1.68 -4.77 0.73
C LEU A 32 -3.12 -4.60 1.16
N TRP A 33 -3.99 -5.40 0.56
CA TRP A 33 -5.42 -5.41 0.84
C TRP A 33 -5.81 -6.71 1.54
N LYS A 34 -6.45 -6.59 2.70
CA LYS A 34 -7.09 -7.72 3.38
C LYS A 34 -8.58 -7.66 3.14
N ARG A 35 -9.03 -8.48 2.21
CA ARG A 35 -10.42 -8.53 1.74
C ARG A 35 -11.23 -9.61 2.44
N ALA A 36 -12.53 -9.38 2.54
CA ALA A 36 -13.48 -10.45 2.82
C ALA A 36 -13.68 -11.33 1.57
N ALA A 37 -14.25 -12.52 1.77
CA ALA A 37 -14.62 -13.38 0.65
C ALA A 37 -15.66 -12.68 -0.24
N GLY A 38 -15.41 -12.65 -1.55
CA GLY A 38 -16.29 -12.04 -2.55
C GLY A 38 -16.17 -10.52 -2.71
N GLU A 39 -15.40 -9.83 -1.86
CA GLU A 39 -15.10 -8.40 -2.04
C GLU A 39 -14.15 -8.21 -3.22
N THR A 40 -14.35 -7.18 -4.06
CA THR A 40 -13.46 -6.79 -5.17
C THR A 40 -12.75 -5.47 -4.88
N VAL A 41 -11.47 -5.39 -5.21
CA VAL A 41 -10.66 -4.18 -5.04
C VAL A 41 -9.86 -3.93 -6.31
N ALA A 42 -9.82 -2.67 -6.74
CA ALA A 42 -8.90 -2.17 -7.74
C ALA A 42 -7.83 -1.33 -7.04
N GLY A 43 -6.58 -1.51 -7.44
CA GLY A 43 -5.44 -0.72 -6.99
C GLY A 43 -4.67 -0.15 -8.17
N GLY A 44 -3.50 0.42 -7.89
CA GLY A 44 -2.67 1.06 -8.90
C GLY A 44 -2.64 2.57 -8.77
N LEU A 45 -1.50 3.14 -9.15
CA LEU A 45 -1.37 4.58 -9.35
C LEU A 45 -1.59 4.89 -10.84
N PRO A 46 -2.18 6.04 -11.20
CA PRO A 46 -2.58 6.34 -12.58
C PRO A 46 -1.49 6.13 -13.64
N ASP A 47 -0.25 6.47 -13.31
CA ASP A 47 0.91 6.43 -14.22
C ASP A 47 1.91 5.32 -13.83
N LYS A 48 1.42 4.25 -13.21
CA LYS A 48 2.23 3.09 -12.81
C LYS A 48 1.60 1.80 -13.28
N GLU A 49 2.46 0.90 -13.76
CA GLU A 49 2.09 -0.48 -14.02
C GLU A 49 1.82 -1.21 -12.70
N VAL A 50 0.90 -2.19 -12.75
CA VAL A 50 0.36 -2.90 -11.58
C VAL A 50 0.26 -4.39 -11.88
#